data_AF-A0A1F8B628-F1
#
_entry.id   AF-A0A1F8B628-F1
#
_cell.length_a   1.000
_cell.length_b   1.000
_cell.length_c   1.000
_cell.angle_alpha   90.00
_cell.angle_beta   90.00
_cell.angle_gamma   90.00
#
_symmetry.space_group_name_H-M   'P 1'
#
loop_
_entity.id
_entity.type
_entity.pdbx_description
1 polymer ?
#
loop_
_entity_poly.entity_id
_entity_poly.type
_entity_poly.pdbx_seq_one_letter_code
_entity_poly.pdbx_strand_id
1 'polypeptide(L)'
;MTENLPSDAYKETRGNALEIQFTNEDLPWLNKEEVKQPVPLTLVTLKSGSKFYVGSAVRGKKLKSLANSLKEEESSQAQRQFYNHLPDFVENGWSSDIFNVEDPKSPWATYYVKPTGGIKLRTFFLRLDDISGLPAIIKIAVSRKSNEIPVLKEISRTRKER
;
A
#
# COMPACT_ATOMS: atom_id res chain seq x y z
N MET A 1 15.68 3.65 -5.00
CA MET A 1 15.01 4.87 -4.52
C MET A 1 14.63 4.63 -3.07
N THR A 2 15.20 5.40 -2.14
CA THR A 2 14.94 5.29 -0.70
C THR A 2 13.72 6.12 -0.33
N GLU A 3 12.68 5.47 0.19
CA GLU A 3 11.47 6.15 0.67
C GLU A 3 11.80 6.83 2.02
N ASN A 4 11.99 8.15 2.01
CA ASN A 4 12.25 8.89 3.26
C ASN A 4 11.01 8.81 4.18
N LEU A 5 11.20 8.25 5.39
CA LEU A 5 10.14 8.12 6.39
C LEU A 5 9.87 9.50 7.04
N PRO A 6 8.63 10.01 7.00
CA PRO A 6 8.36 11.42 7.26
C PRO A 6 7.99 11.79 8.72
N SER A 7 8.21 10.93 9.72
CA SER A 7 7.62 11.13 11.06
C SER A 7 8.54 10.78 12.22
N ASP A 8 8.35 11.51 13.33
CA ASP A 8 8.89 11.20 14.65
C ASP A 8 8.45 9.85 15.20
N ALA A 9 7.53 9.11 14.58
CA ALA A 9 7.12 7.79 15.05
C ALA A 9 8.09 6.67 14.65
N TYR A 10 9.06 6.95 13.77
CA TYR A 10 9.91 5.93 13.14
C TYR A 10 11.36 5.96 13.61
N LYS A 11 11.98 4.78 13.64
CA LYS A 11 13.44 4.59 13.61
C LYS A 11 13.77 3.77 12.39
N GLU A 12 14.31 4.41 11.35
CA GLU A 12 14.71 3.70 10.14
C GLU A 12 15.83 2.72 10.48
N THR A 13 15.55 1.43 10.32
CA THR A 13 16.56 0.37 10.46
C THR A 13 16.52 -0.42 9.17
N ARG A 14 17.46 -0.15 8.26
CA ARG A 14 17.56 -0.87 6.99
C ARG A 14 18.11 -2.28 7.26
N GLY A 15 17.20 -3.23 7.47
CA GLY A 15 17.51 -4.66 7.49
C GLY A 15 17.66 -5.23 6.07
N ASN A 16 18.11 -6.48 5.97
CA ASN A 16 18.19 -7.21 4.71
C ASN A 16 16.87 -7.13 3.93
N ALA A 17 16.95 -6.88 2.62
CA ALA A 17 15.79 -6.82 1.74
C ALA A 17 15.13 -8.19 1.69
N LEU A 18 13.98 -8.32 2.35
CA LEU A 18 13.06 -9.42 2.12
C LEU A 18 12.29 -9.11 0.83
N GLU A 19 11.99 -10.12 0.02
CA GLU A 19 11.18 -9.95 -1.19
C GLU A 19 9.94 -10.83 -1.10
N ILE A 20 8.80 -10.30 -1.54
CA ILE A 20 7.57 -11.08 -1.68
C ILE A 20 7.20 -11.21 -3.15
N GLN A 21 6.97 -12.46 -3.56
CA GLN A 21 6.57 -12.79 -4.91
C GLN A 21 5.05 -13.01 -4.93
N PHE A 22 4.31 -12.03 -5.44
CA PHE A 22 2.87 -12.18 -5.65
C PHE A 22 2.58 -13.08 -6.83
N THR A 23 1.42 -13.73 -6.79
CA THR A 23 0.83 -14.47 -7.90
C THR A 23 -0.27 -13.64 -8.56
N ASN A 24 -0.79 -14.14 -9.69
CA ASN A 24 -2.00 -13.58 -10.31
C ASN A 24 -3.25 -13.77 -9.45
N GLU A 25 -3.25 -14.73 -8.52
CA GLU A 25 -4.36 -14.91 -7.58
C GLU A 25 -4.34 -13.83 -6.51
N ASP A 26 -3.14 -13.38 -6.12
CA ASP A 26 -2.98 -12.33 -5.12
C ASP A 26 -3.35 -10.95 -5.66
N LEU A 27 -2.89 -10.64 -6.87
CA LEU A 27 -3.07 -9.33 -7.50
C LEU A 27 -3.62 -9.54 -8.94
N PRO A 28 -4.95 -9.74 -9.10
CA PRO A 28 -5.55 -10.19 -10.36
C PRO A 28 -5.50 -9.18 -11.52
N TRP A 29 -5.16 -7.92 -11.24
CA TRP A 29 -4.95 -6.89 -12.25
C TRP A 29 -3.54 -6.91 -12.86
N LEU A 30 -2.63 -7.74 -12.35
CA LEU A 30 -1.28 -7.89 -12.90
C LEU A 30 -1.30 -8.73 -14.19
N ASN A 31 -0.42 -8.37 -15.12
CA ASN A 31 -0.13 -9.23 -16.26
C ASN A 31 0.98 -10.25 -15.92
N LYS A 32 1.16 -11.26 -16.78
CA LYS A 32 2.14 -12.36 -16.57
C LYS A 32 3.57 -11.88 -16.29
N GLU A 33 4.01 -10.78 -16.89
CA GLU A 33 5.37 -10.25 -16.67
C GLU A 33 5.44 -9.40 -15.39
N GLU A 34 4.35 -8.72 -15.02
CA GLU A 34 4.27 -7.95 -13.77
C GLU A 34 4.17 -8.83 -12.54
N VAL A 35 3.59 -10.02 -12.66
CA VAL A 35 3.60 -11.02 -11.58
C VAL A 35 5.03 -11.38 -11.23
N LYS A 36 5.85 -11.79 -12.21
CA LYS A 36 7.23 -12.28 -12.02
C LYS A 36 8.19 -11.30 -11.33
N GLN A 37 7.78 -10.05 -11.12
CA GLN A 37 8.60 -9.06 -10.45
C GLN A 37 8.41 -9.22 -8.93
N PRO A 38 9.42 -9.60 -8.15
CA PRO A 38 9.30 -9.59 -6.69
C PRO A 38 9.05 -8.16 -6.18
N VAL A 39 8.37 -8.04 -5.05
CA VAL A 39 8.16 -6.77 -4.34
C VAL A 39 9.18 -6.70 -3.21
N PRO A 40 10.13 -5.76 -3.26
CA PRO A 40 11.07 -5.57 -2.18
C PRO A 40 10.35 -5.02 -0.94
N LEU A 41 10.68 -5.59 0.21
CA LEU A 41 10.17 -5.22 1.51
C LEU A 41 11.28 -4.58 2.34
N THR A 42 10.96 -3.43 2.90
CA THR A 42 11.82 -2.71 3.84
C THR A 42 11.33 -2.96 5.24
N LEU A 43 12.19 -3.44 6.13
CA LEU A 43 11.89 -3.51 7.55
C LEU A 43 11.85 -2.10 8.14
N VAL A 44 10.77 -1.78 8.85
CA VAL A 44 10.59 -0.51 9.54
C VAL A 44 10.39 -0.81 11.03
N THR A 45 11.08 -0.06 11.87
CA THR A 45 10.95 -0.12 13.32
C THR A 45 10.27 1.17 13.80
N LEU A 46 9.18 1.05 14.55
CA LEU A 46 8.53 2.16 15.24
C LEU A 46 9.33 2.55 16.48
N LYS A 47 9.20 3.79 16.96
CA LYS A 47 9.86 4.25 18.21
C LYS A 47 9.41 3.45 19.43
N SER A 48 8.19 2.90 19.43
CA SER A 48 7.69 1.96 20.44
C SER A 48 8.44 0.62 20.47
N GLY A 49 9.18 0.29 19.42
CA GLY A 49 9.87 -0.99 19.24
C GLY A 49 9.14 -1.97 18.32
N SER A 50 7.87 -1.71 17.98
CA SER A 50 7.10 -2.51 17.01
C SER A 50 7.77 -2.52 15.64
N LYS A 51 7.75 -3.66 14.96
CA LYS A 51 8.38 -3.85 13.65
C LYS A 51 7.38 -4.31 12.62
N PHE A 52 7.55 -3.87 11.39
CA PHE A 52 6.72 -4.28 10.26
C PHE A 52 7.49 -4.13 8.95
N TYR A 53 7.05 -4.83 7.92
CA TYR A 53 7.56 -4.68 6.57
C TYR A 53 6.72 -3.69 5.77
N VAL A 54 7.35 -2.90 4.90
CA VAL A 54 6.65 -2.06 3.92
C VAL A 54 7.17 -2.30 2.52
N GLY A 55 6.26 -2.38 1.55
CA GLY A 55 6.58 -2.58 0.13
C GLY A 55 5.67 -1.79 -0.79
N SER A 56 6.00 -1.80 -2.07
CA SER A 56 5.21 -1.14 -3.12
C SER A 56 5.01 -2.06 -4.32
N ALA A 57 3.75 -2.35 -4.62
CA ALA A 57 3.27 -3.15 -5.72
C ALA A 57 2.34 -2.35 -6.65
N VAL A 58 2.60 -1.04 -6.81
CA VAL A 58 1.83 -0.16 -7.72
C VAL A 58 2.11 -0.56 -9.18
N ARG A 59 1.32 -1.50 -9.67
CA ARG A 59 1.49 -2.19 -10.97
C ARG A 59 0.15 -2.32 -11.68
N GLY A 60 0.19 -2.75 -12.93
CA GLY A 60 -0.94 -2.72 -13.84
C GLY A 60 -1.06 -1.37 -14.54
N LYS A 61 -1.42 -1.42 -15.83
CA LYS A 61 -1.42 -0.24 -16.73
C LYS A 61 -2.23 0.93 -16.15
N LYS A 62 -3.40 0.66 -15.58
CA LYS A 62 -4.30 1.70 -15.06
C LYS A 62 -3.75 2.33 -13.78
N LEU A 63 -3.33 1.53 -12.80
CA LEU A 63 -2.83 2.03 -11.52
C LEU A 63 -1.51 2.78 -11.69
N LYS A 64 -0.60 2.27 -12.52
CA LYS A 64 0.63 2.99 -12.91
C LYS A 64 0.33 4.32 -13.57
N SER A 65 -0.62 4.36 -14.51
CA SER A 65 -1.02 5.61 -15.17
C SER A 65 -1.60 6.63 -14.19
N LEU A 66 -2.39 6.19 -13.21
CA LEU A 66 -2.94 7.07 -12.17
C LEU A 66 -1.84 7.62 -11.26
N ALA A 67 -0.92 6.77 -10.81
CA ALA A 67 0.22 7.19 -10.00
C ALA A 67 1.12 8.18 -10.75
N ASN A 68 1.44 7.91 -12.02
CA ASN A 68 2.26 8.78 -12.87
C ASN A 68 1.59 10.12 -13.22
N SER A 69 0.27 10.25 -13.01
CA SER A 69 -0.47 11.49 -13.23
C SER A 69 -0.43 12.46 -12.03
N LEU A 70 0.17 12.02 -10.92
CA LEU A 70 0.38 12.84 -9.74
C LEU A 70 1.61 13.72 -9.93
N LYS A 71 1.52 14.96 -9.46
CA LYS A 71 2.69 15.83 -9.34
C LYS A 71 3.63 15.29 -8.26
N GLU A 72 4.87 15.75 -8.27
CA GLU A 72 5.86 15.37 -7.26
C GLU A 72 5.42 15.78 -5.85
N GLU A 73 4.82 16.97 -5.71
CA GLU A 73 4.32 17.46 -4.42
C GLU A 73 3.15 16.61 -3.93
N GLU A 74 2.26 16.20 -4.83
CA GLU A 74 1.14 15.30 -4.51
C GLU A 74 1.68 13.93 -4.06
N SER A 75 2.62 13.36 -4.81
CA SER A 75 3.23 12.08 -4.46
C SER A 75 3.88 12.14 -3.07
N SER A 76 4.59 13.23 -2.78
CA SER A 76 5.19 13.49 -1.47
C SER A 76 4.14 13.66 -0.37
N GLN A 77 3.02 14.36 -0.64
CA GLN A 77 1.91 14.51 0.29
C GLN A 77 1.25 13.17 0.61
N ALA A 78 0.96 12.34 -0.41
CA ALA A 78 0.38 11.02 -0.23
C ALA A 78 1.30 10.10 0.58
N GLN A 79 2.61 10.17 0.33
CA GLN A 79 3.61 9.43 1.10
C GLN A 79 3.63 9.88 2.56
N ARG A 80 3.70 11.19 2.82
CA ARG A 80 3.62 11.75 4.17
C ARG A 80 2.37 11.30 4.91
N GLN A 81 1.23 11.46 4.27
CA GLN A 81 -0.04 11.06 4.84
C GLN A 81 -0.07 9.56 5.18
N PHE A 82 0.38 8.71 4.26
CA PHE A 82 0.42 7.28 4.46
C PHE A 82 1.24 6.88 5.69
N TYR A 83 2.48 7.35 5.79
CA TYR A 83 3.34 7.04 6.94
C TYR A 83 2.93 7.77 8.22
N ASN A 84 2.15 8.84 8.17
CA ASN A 84 1.66 9.45 9.40
C ASN A 84 0.61 8.59 10.12
N HIS A 85 -0.19 7.81 9.37
CA HIS A 85 -1.27 7.00 9.94
C HIS A 85 -0.93 5.52 10.13
N LEU A 86 0.17 5.04 9.52
CA LEU A 86 0.59 3.65 9.65
C LEU A 86 0.98 3.18 11.07
N PRO A 87 1.64 3.98 11.93
CA PRO A 87 2.08 3.51 13.24
C PRO A 87 0.90 3.00 14.08
N ASP A 88 -0.14 3.83 14.22
CA ASP A 88 -1.37 3.49 14.96
C ASP A 88 -2.01 2.22 14.41
N PHE A 89 -2.06 2.08 13.09
CA PHE A 89 -2.66 0.93 12.42
C PHE A 89 -1.87 -0.37 12.60
N VAL A 90 -0.54 -0.29 12.59
CA VAL A 90 0.33 -1.45 12.82
C VAL A 90 0.21 -1.91 14.27
N GLU A 91 0.21 -0.98 15.23
CA GLU A 91 0.19 -1.29 16.66
C GLU A 91 -1.18 -1.77 17.13
N ASN A 92 -2.25 -1.10 16.69
CA ASN A 92 -3.59 -1.33 17.24
C ASN A 92 -4.51 -2.11 16.30
N GLY A 93 -4.09 -2.35 15.05
CA GLY A 93 -4.95 -2.93 14.01
C GLY A 93 -5.96 -1.95 13.43
N TRP A 94 -6.01 -0.70 13.91
CA TRP A 94 -6.93 0.33 13.45
C TRP A 94 -6.27 1.71 13.49
N SER A 95 -6.74 2.62 12.63
CA SER A 95 -6.39 4.04 12.65
C SER A 95 -7.60 4.83 12.19
N SER A 96 -7.84 6.00 12.78
CA SER A 96 -9.01 6.86 12.51
C SER A 96 -9.13 7.30 11.05
N ASP A 97 -8.01 7.31 10.33
CA ASP A 97 -7.93 7.71 8.92
C ASP A 97 -7.65 6.54 7.97
N ILE A 98 -7.66 5.30 8.45
CA ILE A 98 -7.50 4.10 7.63
C ILE A 98 -8.79 3.32 7.59
N PHE A 99 -9.31 3.10 6.38
CA PHE A 99 -10.59 2.45 6.15
C PHE A 99 -10.41 1.19 5.33
N ASN A 100 -11.14 0.14 5.70
CA ASN A 100 -11.24 -1.07 4.92
C ASN A 100 -12.07 -0.80 3.65
N VAL A 101 -11.61 -1.33 2.52
CA VAL A 101 -12.38 -1.43 1.29
C VAL A 101 -13.18 -2.73 1.42
N GLU A 102 -14.45 -2.61 1.80
CA GLU A 102 -15.36 -3.75 1.85
C GLU A 102 -15.58 -4.29 0.44
N ASP A 103 -14.86 -5.36 0.10
CA ASP A 103 -15.05 -6.11 -1.14
C ASP A 103 -15.14 -7.60 -0.83
N PRO A 104 -16.37 -8.17 -0.79
CA PRO A 104 -16.57 -9.59 -0.47
C PRO A 104 -15.98 -10.54 -1.51
N LYS A 105 -15.52 -10.02 -2.67
CA LYS A 105 -14.90 -10.81 -3.74
C LYS A 105 -13.39 -10.72 -3.75
N SER A 106 -12.78 -9.81 -2.99
CA SER A 106 -11.33 -9.70 -2.90
C SER A 106 -10.79 -10.77 -1.95
N PRO A 107 -9.77 -11.57 -2.35
CA PRO A 107 -9.11 -12.50 -1.44
C PRO A 107 -8.32 -11.79 -0.33
N TRP A 108 -8.04 -10.49 -0.48
CA TRP A 108 -7.25 -9.70 0.47
C TRP A 108 -8.00 -8.51 1.02
N ALA A 109 -7.84 -8.30 2.33
CA ALA A 109 -8.26 -7.07 2.99
C ALA A 109 -7.47 -5.88 2.40
N THR A 110 -8.18 -5.07 1.63
CA THR A 110 -7.64 -3.84 1.07
C THR A 110 -8.04 -2.68 1.97
N TYR A 111 -7.11 -1.76 2.19
CA TYR A 111 -7.34 -0.55 2.97
C TYR A 111 -7.00 0.68 2.14
N TYR A 112 -7.53 1.83 2.54
CA TYR A 112 -7.05 3.11 2.06
C TYR A 112 -6.89 4.11 3.20
N VAL A 113 -5.95 5.03 3.02
CA VAL A 113 -5.83 6.22 3.87
C VAL A 113 -6.78 7.30 3.36
N LYS A 114 -7.70 7.75 4.22
CA LYS A 114 -8.66 8.82 3.94
C LYS A 114 -7.92 10.13 3.69
N PRO A 115 -8.38 11.00 2.78
CA PRO A 115 -7.79 12.32 2.61
C PRO A 115 -8.02 13.21 3.85
N THR A 116 -6.95 13.79 4.41
CA THR A 116 -6.95 14.64 5.62
C THR A 116 -6.24 15.98 5.34
N GLY A 117 -6.55 17.03 6.12
CA GLY A 117 -5.82 18.30 6.05
C GLY A 117 -5.78 18.98 4.68
N GLY A 118 -6.84 18.85 3.87
CA GLY A 118 -6.90 19.43 2.52
C GLY A 118 -6.20 18.61 1.42
N ILE A 119 -5.48 17.55 1.79
CA ILE A 119 -4.95 16.56 0.85
C ILE A 119 -6.14 15.87 0.18
N LYS A 120 -6.10 15.72 -1.15
CA LYS A 120 -7.16 15.06 -1.95
C LYS A 120 -6.70 13.71 -2.50
N LEU A 121 -5.72 13.10 -1.86
CA LEU A 121 -5.06 11.87 -2.29
C LEU A 121 -5.50 10.70 -1.42
N ARG A 122 -5.43 9.50 -1.99
CA ARG A 122 -5.66 8.24 -1.32
C ARG A 122 -4.54 7.29 -1.66
N THR A 123 -4.01 6.64 -0.63
CA THR A 123 -3.08 5.53 -0.76
C THR A 123 -3.83 4.27 -0.40
N PHE A 124 -3.95 3.35 -1.36
CA PHE A 124 -4.53 2.03 -1.19
C PHE A 124 -3.43 1.02 -0.94
N PHE A 125 -3.66 0.11 0.00
CA PHE A 125 -2.66 -0.87 0.41
C PHE A 125 -3.29 -2.16 0.94
N LEU A 126 -2.52 -3.23 0.90
CA LEU A 126 -2.84 -4.50 1.53
C LEU A 126 -2.12 -4.61 2.88
N ARG A 127 -2.74 -5.29 3.83
CA ARG A 127 -2.08 -5.80 5.03
C ARG A 127 -1.99 -7.32 4.90
N LEU A 128 -0.76 -7.83 4.91
CA LEU A 128 -0.47 -9.25 5.01
C LEU A 128 0.04 -9.49 6.42
N ASP A 129 -0.61 -10.38 7.16
CA ASP A 129 -0.13 -10.77 8.48
C ASP A 129 0.86 -11.93 8.36
N ASP A 130 1.75 -12.04 9.34
CA ASP A 130 2.67 -13.17 9.52
C ASP A 130 3.71 -13.41 8.39
N ILE A 131 4.28 -12.33 7.85
CA ILE A 131 5.47 -12.43 6.99
C ILE A 131 6.70 -12.49 7.90
N SER A 132 7.24 -13.71 8.09
CA SER A 132 8.35 -13.97 9.03
C SER A 132 8.04 -13.51 10.46
N GLY A 133 6.78 -13.70 10.91
CA GLY A 133 6.34 -13.28 12.24
C GLY A 133 6.04 -11.77 12.37
N LEU A 134 6.06 -10.99 11.28
CA LEU A 134 5.78 -9.55 11.28
C LEU A 134 4.68 -9.20 10.26
N PRO A 135 3.87 -8.15 10.51
CA PRO A 135 2.94 -7.65 9.51
C PRO A 135 3.70 -6.99 8.34
N ALA A 136 3.16 -7.13 7.13
CA ALA A 136 3.65 -6.47 5.93
C ALA A 136 2.56 -5.58 5.30
N ILE A 137 2.93 -4.34 5.00
CA ILE A 137 2.06 -3.33 4.42
C ILE A 137 2.50 -3.06 2.98
N ILE A 138 1.62 -3.34 2.02
CA ILE A 138 1.96 -3.31 0.59
C ILE A 138 1.13 -2.26 -0.12
N LYS A 139 1.74 -1.15 -0.53
CA LYS A 139 1.06 -0.12 -1.33
C LYS A 139 0.71 -0.67 -2.70
N ILE A 140 -0.56 -0.62 -3.08
CA ILE A 140 -1.05 -1.14 -4.37
C ILE A 140 -1.53 -0.04 -5.31
N ALA A 141 -1.96 1.11 -4.79
CA ALA A 141 -2.30 2.26 -5.62
C ALA A 141 -2.15 3.59 -4.86
N VAL A 142 -1.86 4.67 -5.60
CA VAL A 142 -1.96 6.04 -5.10
C VAL A 142 -2.69 6.87 -6.15
N SER A 143 -3.72 7.62 -5.75
CA SER A 143 -4.48 8.45 -6.69
C SER A 143 -5.23 9.59 -6.01
N ARG A 144 -5.70 10.56 -6.80
CA ARG A 144 -6.67 11.56 -6.34
C ARG A 144 -8.00 10.89 -5.97
N LYS A 145 -8.72 11.42 -4.98
CA LYS A 145 -10.05 10.94 -4.54
C LYS A 145 -11.03 10.78 -5.71
N SER A 146 -10.97 11.66 -6.72
CA SER A 146 -11.82 11.56 -7.92
C SER A 146 -11.64 10.25 -8.71
N ASN A 147 -10.51 9.55 -8.51
CA ASN A 147 -10.19 8.28 -9.17
C ASN A 147 -10.47 7.05 -8.29
N GLU A 148 -11.12 7.21 -7.13
CA GLU A 148 -11.45 6.12 -6.22
C GLU A 148 -12.22 5.00 -6.91
N ILE A 149 -13.36 5.31 -7.56
CA ILE A 149 -14.17 4.30 -8.25
C ILE A 149 -13.35 3.56 -9.33
N PRO A 150 -12.58 4.24 -10.21
CA PRO A 150 -11.67 3.57 -11.14
C PRO A 150 -10.62 2.66 -10.48
N VAL A 151 -10.03 3.07 -9.36
CA VAL A 151 -9.04 2.26 -8.63
C VAL A 151 -9.70 1.02 -8.06
N LEU A 152 -10.82 1.19 -7.34
CA LEU A 152 -11.60 0.09 -6.77
C LEU A 152 -12.02 -0.90 -7.86
N LYS A 153 -12.54 -0.41 -9.00
CA LYS A 153 -12.88 -1.29 -10.13
C LYS A 153 -11.69 -2.06 -10.69
N GLU A 154 -10.48 -1.52 -10.64
CA GLU A 154 -9.29 -2.21 -11.14
C GLU A 154 -8.82 -3.28 -10.16
N ILE A 155 -8.76 -2.95 -8.86
CA ILE A 155 -8.28 -3.89 -7.83
C ILE A 155 -9.32 -4.99 -7.53
N SER A 156 -10.61 -4.66 -7.60
CA SER A 156 -11.74 -5.57 -7.40
C SER A 156 -12.10 -6.38 -8.64
N ARG A 157 -11.31 -6.34 -9.72
CA ARG A 157 -11.49 -7.24 -10.89
C ARG A 157 -11.18 -8.68 -10.46
N THR A 158 -12.13 -9.31 -9.78
CA THR A 158 -12.25 -10.76 -9.77
C THR A 158 -12.53 -11.23 -11.19
N ARG A 159 -11.93 -12.37 -11.56
CA ARG A 159 -12.03 -13.07 -12.84
C ARG A 159 -13.23 -12.61 -13.69
N LYS A 160 -12.97 -12.13 -14.91
CA LYS A 160 -13.89 -12.50 -15.99
C LYS A 160 -13.83 -14.02 -16.04
N GLU A 161 -14.87 -14.68 -15.55
CA GLU A 161 -15.12 -16.09 -15.83
C GLU A 161 -14.97 -16.26 -17.34
N ARG A 162 -14.02 -17.11 -17.72
CA ARG A 162 -13.84 -17.59 -19.08
C ARG A 162 -14.24 -19.05 -19.09
#